data_AF-A0A937TWI6-F1
#
_entry.id   AF-A0A937TWI6-F1
#
_cell.length_a   1.000
_cell.length_b   1.000
_cell.length_c   1.000
_cell.angle_alpha   90.00
_cell.angle_beta   90.00
_cell.angle_gamma   90.00
#
_symmetry.space_group_name_H-M   'P 1'
#
loop_
_entity.id
_entity.type
_entity.pdbx_description
1 polymer ?
#
loop_
_entity_poly.entity_id
_entity_poly.type
_entity_poly.pdbx_seq_one_letter_code
_entity_poly.pdbx_strand_id
1 'polypeptide(L)'
;KRYLGFTKEVMPDFEYFLSCGIPGKLEGERYKKSPQIVREAMGKTRFFDAPAKYGVFKRWDKLAEGDEPEIVIFLAGPDVLSGLFTLSNFDETDPQAVMAPFGAGCGTIVHYPYLEKDSDSPRSVIGMFDVSARPFVPASVASFATPMVKFRRMVANMEESFLITASWAKVQRRIESQQGQ
;
A
#
# COMPACT_ATOMS: atom_id res chain seq x y z
N LYS A 1 12.07 -6.59 -6.71
CA LYS A 1 13.38 -6.63 -6.00
C LYS A 1 13.63 -5.33 -5.23
N ARG A 2 13.65 -4.17 -5.90
CA ARG A 2 13.90 -2.85 -5.28
C ARG A 2 13.04 -2.56 -4.05
N TYR A 3 11.72 -2.61 -4.22
CA TYR A 3 10.73 -2.30 -3.17
C TYR A 3 10.64 -3.34 -2.04
N LEU A 4 11.42 -4.42 -2.11
CA LEU A 4 11.54 -5.42 -1.05
C LEU A 4 12.90 -5.32 -0.34
N GLY A 5 13.72 -4.31 -0.65
CA GLY A 5 15.03 -4.11 -0.03
C GLY A 5 16.17 -4.98 -0.58
N PHE A 6 15.95 -5.77 -1.64
CA PHE A 6 16.99 -6.64 -2.23
C PHE A 6 18.00 -5.91 -3.11
N THR A 7 17.67 -4.70 -3.59
CA THR A 7 18.57 -3.88 -4.40
C THR A 7 18.14 -2.42 -4.32
N LYS A 8 19.11 -1.51 -4.38
CA LYS A 8 18.90 -0.06 -4.49
C LYS A 8 19.07 0.43 -5.93
N GLU A 9 19.32 -0.49 -6.87
CA GLU A 9 19.51 -0.17 -8.27
C GLU A 9 18.16 0.12 -8.95
N VAL A 10 18.23 1.00 -9.94
CA VAL A 10 17.15 1.30 -10.87
C VAL A 10 17.70 1.13 -12.28
N MET A 11 16.83 0.90 -13.25
CA MET A 11 17.26 0.85 -14.65
C MET A 11 17.97 2.15 -15.07
N PRO A 12 18.94 2.09 -16.01
CA PRO A 12 19.53 3.28 -16.60
C PRO A 12 18.47 4.22 -17.18
N ASP A 13 18.74 5.53 -17.16
CA ASP A 13 17.86 6.58 -17.69
C ASP A 13 16.44 6.58 -17.09
N PHE A 14 16.26 6.05 -15.88
CA PHE A 14 14.93 5.92 -15.25
C PHE A 14 14.19 7.24 -15.12
N GLU A 15 14.88 8.36 -14.92
CA GLU A 15 14.25 9.67 -14.87
C GLU A 15 13.61 10.07 -16.20
N TYR A 16 14.18 9.62 -17.33
CA TYR A 16 13.60 9.82 -18.65
C TYR A 16 12.49 8.82 -18.91
N PHE A 17 12.69 7.54 -18.55
CA PHE A 17 11.65 6.51 -18.64
C PHE A 17 10.37 6.94 -17.91
N LEU A 18 10.45 7.38 -16.66
CA LEU A 18 9.26 7.76 -15.88
C LEU A 18 8.64 9.10 -16.32
N SER A 19 9.33 9.87 -17.17
CA SER A 19 8.88 11.18 -17.64
C SER A 19 8.73 11.25 -19.17
N CYS A 20 9.59 11.98 -19.88
CA CYS A 20 9.39 12.35 -21.28
C CYS A 20 10.00 11.36 -22.29
N GLY A 21 10.75 10.36 -21.84
CA GLY A 21 11.53 9.48 -22.70
C GLY A 21 12.76 10.16 -23.30
N ILE A 22 13.41 9.46 -24.22
CA ILE A 22 14.54 9.94 -25.03
C ILE A 22 14.18 9.65 -26.50
N PRO A 23 14.03 10.67 -27.36
CA PRO A 23 13.65 10.48 -28.76
C PRO A 23 14.51 9.42 -29.48
N GLY A 24 13.86 8.44 -30.10
CA GLY A 24 14.53 7.36 -30.84
C GLY A 24 15.26 6.32 -29.98
N LYS A 25 15.24 6.44 -28.64
CA LYS A 25 15.96 5.54 -27.72
C LYS A 25 15.06 4.91 -26.66
N LEU A 26 14.16 5.68 -26.05
CA LEU A 26 13.39 5.26 -24.89
C LEU A 26 12.03 5.94 -24.88
N GLU A 27 10.95 5.18 -24.91
CA GLU A 27 9.61 5.73 -24.69
C GLU A 27 9.46 6.17 -23.22
N GLY A 28 8.78 7.29 -23.02
CA GLY A 28 8.52 7.84 -21.69
C GLY A 28 7.10 7.54 -21.22
N GLU A 29 6.97 7.04 -20.00
CA GLU A 29 5.68 6.76 -19.35
C GLU A 29 4.86 8.02 -19.07
N ARG A 30 5.51 9.18 -18.95
CA ARG A 30 4.90 10.48 -18.64
C ARG A 30 4.12 10.51 -17.32
N TYR A 31 4.51 9.67 -16.36
CA TYR A 31 3.94 9.69 -15.00
C TYR A 31 4.45 10.89 -14.19
N LYS A 32 5.61 11.43 -14.57
CA LYS A 32 6.15 12.70 -14.08
C LYS A 32 6.42 13.66 -15.24
N LYS A 33 6.28 14.96 -14.96
CA LYS A 33 6.40 16.01 -15.99
C LYS A 33 7.83 16.15 -16.56
N SER A 34 8.87 15.92 -15.76
CA SER A 34 10.25 16.09 -16.20
C SER A 34 11.24 15.16 -15.49
N PRO A 35 12.41 14.87 -16.10
CA PRO A 35 13.48 14.11 -15.46
C PRO A 35 13.96 14.70 -14.13
N GLN A 36 13.97 16.04 -14.02
CA GLN A 36 14.32 16.74 -12.78
C GLN A 36 13.36 16.38 -11.64
N ILE A 37 12.04 16.41 -11.90
CA ILE A 37 11.03 16.04 -10.89
C ILE A 37 11.21 14.58 -10.46
N VAL A 38 11.56 13.68 -11.39
CA VAL A 38 11.84 12.28 -11.05
C VAL A 38 13.06 12.17 -10.14
N ARG A 39 14.17 12.84 -10.46
CA ARG A 39 15.38 12.83 -9.63
C ARG A 39 15.12 13.38 -8.23
N GLU A 40 14.41 14.50 -8.12
CA GLU A 40 14.02 15.07 -6.81
C GLU A 40 13.12 14.12 -6.00
N ALA A 41 12.14 13.48 -6.66
CA ALA A 41 11.27 12.51 -6.00
C ALA A 41 12.04 11.27 -5.52
N MET A 42 12.96 10.77 -6.34
CA MET A 42 13.83 9.64 -5.98
C MET A 42 14.78 9.99 -4.84
N GLY A 43 15.32 11.21 -4.81
CA GLY A 43 16.18 11.69 -3.72
C GLY A 43 15.48 11.74 -2.36
N LYS A 44 14.14 11.82 -2.32
CA LYS A 44 13.33 11.76 -1.10
C LYS A 44 12.97 10.34 -0.66
N THR A 45 13.24 9.34 -1.50
CA THR A 45 12.86 7.96 -1.21
C THR A 45 13.79 7.37 -0.16
N ARG A 46 13.23 6.92 0.97
CA ARG A 46 13.96 6.12 1.97
C ARG A 46 14.06 4.69 1.48
N PHE A 47 15.18 4.03 1.77
CA PHE A 47 15.41 2.61 1.46
C PHE A 47 15.65 1.83 2.74
N PHE A 48 15.33 0.54 2.69
CA PHE A 48 15.75 -0.44 3.67
C PHE A 48 16.46 -1.59 2.95
N ASP A 49 17.28 -2.33 3.68
CA ASP A 49 17.91 -3.55 3.19
C ASP A 49 17.05 -4.75 3.62
N ALA A 50 16.84 -5.70 2.71
CA ALA A 50 16.02 -6.88 2.98
C ALA A 50 16.60 -7.63 4.21
N PRO A 51 15.79 -7.90 5.25
CA PRO A 51 16.30 -8.49 6.49
C PRO A 51 16.68 -9.97 6.34
N ALA A 52 16.27 -10.61 5.23
CA ALA A 52 16.48 -12.01 4.95
C ALA A 52 16.61 -12.26 3.44
N LYS A 53 17.00 -13.49 3.07
CA LYS A 53 17.22 -13.91 1.67
C LYS A 53 15.94 -13.92 0.81
N TYR A 54 14.78 -14.07 1.42
CA TYR A 54 13.50 -14.23 0.72
C TYR A 54 12.44 -13.32 1.32
N GLY A 55 11.62 -12.72 0.45
CA GLY A 55 10.35 -12.12 0.84
C GLY A 55 9.25 -13.16 0.71
N VAL A 56 8.48 -13.40 1.77
CA VAL A 56 7.42 -14.41 1.81
C VAL A 56 6.07 -13.72 1.83
N PHE A 57 5.20 -14.10 0.90
CA PHE A 57 3.80 -13.66 0.87
C PHE A 57 2.93 -14.88 1.15
N LYS A 58 2.11 -14.78 2.20
CA LYS A 58 1.22 -15.86 2.62
C LYS A 58 -0.19 -15.33 2.72
N ARG A 59 -1.15 -16.13 2.27
CA ARG A 59 -2.56 -15.83 2.55
C ARG A 59 -2.82 -15.98 4.04
N TRP A 60 -3.71 -15.15 4.56
CA TRP A 60 -4.06 -15.13 5.98
C TRP A 60 -4.47 -16.52 6.50
N ASP A 61 -5.31 -17.22 5.75
CA ASP A 61 -5.82 -18.57 6.07
C ASP A 61 -4.76 -19.69 5.98
N LYS A 62 -3.51 -19.34 5.65
CA LYS A 62 -2.39 -20.28 5.59
C LYS A 62 -1.32 -19.96 6.63
N LEU A 63 -1.47 -18.91 7.44
CA LEU A 63 -0.52 -18.61 8.51
C LEU A 63 -0.42 -19.76 9.50
N ALA A 64 0.81 -20.04 9.93
CA ALA A 64 1.15 -20.97 10.99
C ALA A 64 1.49 -20.17 12.25
N GLU A 65 1.42 -20.81 13.42
CA GLU A 65 1.63 -20.17 14.73
C GLU A 65 2.98 -19.44 14.84
N GLY A 66 4.03 -19.91 14.15
CA GLY A 66 5.35 -19.28 14.13
C GLY A 66 5.56 -18.21 13.05
N ASP A 67 4.54 -17.86 12.26
CA ASP A 67 4.68 -16.81 11.25
C ASP A 67 4.59 -15.43 11.90
N GLU A 68 5.62 -14.60 11.70
CA GLU A 68 5.70 -13.21 12.16
C GLU A 68 5.67 -12.25 10.95
N PRO A 69 4.50 -12.01 10.32
CA PRO A 69 4.39 -11.11 9.18
C PRO A 69 4.62 -9.65 9.60
N GLU A 70 5.38 -8.92 8.80
CA GLU A 70 5.67 -7.50 9.02
C GLU A 70 4.54 -6.57 8.53
N ILE A 71 3.77 -7.03 7.52
CA ILE A 71 2.78 -6.22 6.81
C ILE A 71 1.55 -7.09 6.52
N VAL A 72 0.36 -6.51 6.70
CA VAL A 72 -0.91 -7.08 6.22
C VAL A 72 -1.35 -6.34 4.97
N ILE A 73 -1.70 -7.08 3.92
CA ILE A 73 -2.12 -6.54 2.63
C ILE A 73 -3.55 -7.00 2.35
N PHE A 74 -4.45 -6.05 2.21
CA PHE A 74 -5.82 -6.23 1.75
C PHE A 74 -5.92 -5.85 0.27
N LEU A 75 -6.64 -6.65 -0.50
CA LEU A 75 -7.09 -6.32 -1.85
C LEU A 75 -8.60 -6.24 -1.80
N ALA A 76 -9.15 -5.04 -1.93
CA ALA A 76 -10.57 -4.84 -1.69
C ALA A 76 -11.15 -3.67 -2.48
N GLY A 77 -12.49 -3.67 -2.57
CA GLY A 77 -13.24 -2.57 -3.17
C GLY A 77 -13.48 -1.40 -2.20
N PRO A 78 -14.02 -0.28 -2.70
CA PRO A 78 -14.12 0.98 -1.94
C PRO A 78 -14.82 0.86 -0.59
N ASP A 79 -15.85 0.01 -0.48
CA ASP A 79 -16.62 -0.14 0.76
C ASP A 79 -15.80 -0.79 1.86
N VAL A 80 -15.06 -1.86 1.57
CA VAL A 80 -14.12 -2.49 2.52
C VAL A 80 -12.97 -1.53 2.84
N LEU A 81 -12.44 -0.83 1.83
CA LEU A 81 -11.38 0.17 2.04
C LEU A 81 -11.84 1.30 2.96
N SER A 82 -13.11 1.73 2.89
CA SER A 82 -13.67 2.75 3.80
C SER A 82 -13.69 2.29 5.26
N GLY A 83 -13.95 1.00 5.50
CA GLY A 83 -13.87 0.40 6.83
C GLY A 83 -12.44 0.35 7.34
N LEU A 84 -11.50 -0.15 6.53
CA LEU A 84 -10.08 -0.19 6.88
C LEU A 84 -9.50 1.21 7.13
N PHE A 85 -9.86 2.18 6.31
CA PHE A 85 -9.50 3.59 6.47
C PHE A 85 -9.98 4.14 7.81
N THR A 86 -11.26 3.97 8.11
CA THR A 86 -11.86 4.51 9.35
C THR A 86 -11.28 3.83 10.58
N LEU A 87 -11.12 2.50 10.55
CA LEU A 87 -10.54 1.73 11.66
C LEU A 87 -9.08 2.12 11.92
N SER A 88 -8.31 2.37 10.86
CA SER A 88 -6.91 2.82 10.96
C SER A 88 -6.75 4.22 11.57
N ASN A 89 -7.83 5.00 11.65
CA ASN A 89 -7.85 6.33 12.28
C ASN A 89 -8.53 6.32 13.66
N PHE A 90 -9.13 5.21 14.09
CA PHE A 90 -10.05 5.18 15.23
C PHE A 90 -9.38 5.62 16.55
N ASP A 91 -8.13 5.21 16.77
CA ASP A 91 -7.34 5.52 17.96
C ASP A 91 -6.22 6.54 17.69
N GLU A 92 -6.34 7.32 16.61
CA GLU A 92 -5.34 8.32 16.20
C GLU A 92 -5.93 9.74 16.29
N THR A 93 -5.15 10.68 16.82
CA THR A 93 -5.53 12.10 16.83
C THR A 93 -5.13 12.82 15.54
N ASP A 94 -4.12 12.31 14.85
CA ASP A 94 -3.69 12.81 13.55
C ASP A 94 -4.60 12.24 12.43
N PRO A 95 -5.28 13.09 11.64
CA PRO A 95 -6.10 12.62 10.51
C PRO A 95 -5.28 12.00 9.36
N GLN A 96 -3.95 11.99 9.44
CA GLN A 96 -3.04 11.43 8.44
C GLN A 96 -2.58 9.99 8.77
N ALA A 97 -3.33 9.24 9.58
CA ALA A 97 -3.04 7.84 9.90
C ALA A 97 -3.10 6.88 8.69
N VAL A 98 -3.55 7.37 7.53
CA VAL A 98 -3.56 6.68 6.24
C VAL A 98 -3.02 7.60 5.15
N MET A 99 -2.12 7.09 4.31
CA MET A 99 -1.56 7.83 3.17
C MET A 99 -1.81 7.13 1.83
N ALA A 100 -1.79 7.89 0.73
CA ALA A 100 -1.85 7.39 -0.64
C ALA A 100 -0.66 7.95 -1.46
N PRO A 101 0.56 7.42 -1.27
CA PRO A 101 1.76 7.97 -1.90
C PRO A 101 1.82 7.62 -3.39
N PHE A 102 2.40 8.52 -4.20
CA PHE A 102 2.81 8.18 -5.56
C PHE A 102 3.93 7.14 -5.52
N GLY A 103 3.75 6.00 -6.18
CA GLY A 103 4.77 4.97 -6.29
C GLY A 103 4.28 3.77 -7.09
N ALA A 104 5.18 2.84 -7.36
CA ALA A 104 4.83 1.59 -8.02
C ALA A 104 3.88 0.75 -7.15
N GLY A 105 3.10 -0.15 -7.76
CA GLY A 105 2.17 -1.03 -7.04
C GLY A 105 2.84 -1.75 -5.86
N CYS A 106 3.98 -2.39 -6.11
CA CYS A 106 4.81 -3.05 -5.09
C CYS A 106 5.38 -2.08 -4.03
N GLY A 107 5.62 -0.81 -4.38
CA GLY A 107 5.97 0.22 -3.42
C GLY A 107 4.84 0.47 -2.42
N THR A 108 3.61 0.55 -2.91
CA THR A 108 2.43 0.84 -2.07
C THR A 108 1.98 -0.33 -1.19
N ILE A 109 2.24 -1.58 -1.58
CA ILE A 109 1.85 -2.77 -0.78
C ILE A 109 2.96 -3.31 0.12
N VAL A 110 4.24 -2.97 -0.12
CA VAL A 110 5.38 -3.47 0.67
C VAL A 110 6.25 -2.33 1.16
N HIS A 111 6.84 -1.54 0.27
CA HIS A 111 7.91 -0.61 0.64
C HIS A 111 7.48 0.45 1.66
N TYR A 112 6.40 1.17 1.36
CA TYR A 112 5.88 2.20 2.25
C TYR A 112 5.40 1.64 3.60
N PRO A 113 4.53 0.60 3.67
CA PRO A 113 4.13 0.06 4.96
C PRO A 113 5.31 -0.57 5.73
N TYR A 114 6.30 -1.16 5.06
CA TYR A 114 7.48 -1.67 5.76
C TYR A 114 8.27 -0.55 6.45
N LEU A 115 8.43 0.61 5.81
CA LEU A 115 9.11 1.75 6.43
C LEU A 115 8.31 2.37 7.59
N GLU A 116 6.98 2.31 7.54
CA GLU A 116 6.12 2.81 8.61
C GLU A 116 6.15 1.93 9.86
N LYS A 117 6.61 0.67 9.77
CA LYS A 117 6.68 -0.24 10.93
C LYS A 117 7.59 0.29 12.05
N ASP A 118 8.58 1.11 11.68
CA ASP A 118 9.57 1.71 12.60
C ASP A 118 9.22 3.17 12.95
N SER A 119 8.01 3.64 12.61
CA SER A 119 7.51 4.99 12.96
C SER A 119 6.87 5.00 14.34
N ASP A 120 7.02 6.09 15.09
CA ASP A 120 6.34 6.29 16.39
C ASP A 120 4.80 6.33 16.23
N SER A 121 4.32 6.85 15.09
CA SER A 121 2.93 6.76 14.66
C SER A 121 2.90 6.15 13.25
N PRO A 122 2.77 4.81 13.15
CA PRO A 122 2.71 4.13 11.87
C PRO A 122 1.45 4.51 11.10
N ARG A 123 1.58 4.74 9.79
CA ARG A 123 0.45 4.97 8.88
C ARG A 123 0.18 3.75 8.02
N SER A 124 -1.09 3.53 7.71
CA SER A 124 -1.51 2.58 6.68
C SER A 124 -1.40 3.21 5.29
N VAL A 125 -1.42 2.39 4.25
CA VAL A 125 -1.22 2.81 2.86
C VAL A 125 -2.36 2.34 1.99
N ILE A 126 -3.09 3.27 1.38
CA ILE A 126 -3.97 2.96 0.26
C ILE A 126 -3.15 3.07 -1.03
N GLY A 127 -3.22 2.03 -1.86
CA GLY A 127 -2.32 1.84 -2.98
C GLY A 127 -2.96 1.23 -4.20
N MET A 128 -2.10 0.68 -5.07
CA MET A 128 -2.51 0.11 -6.35
C MET A 128 -3.15 1.15 -7.29
N PHE A 129 -2.68 2.40 -7.23
CA PHE A 129 -3.00 3.47 -8.19
C PHE A 129 -1.93 3.66 -9.27
N ASP A 130 -0.86 2.86 -9.22
CA ASP A 130 0.15 2.78 -10.28
C ASP A 130 -0.52 2.36 -11.58
N VAL A 131 -0.53 3.25 -12.57
CA VAL A 131 -1.20 3.03 -13.85
C VAL A 131 -0.57 1.90 -14.66
N SER A 132 0.71 1.56 -14.43
CA SER A 132 1.32 0.36 -15.02
C SER A 132 0.83 -0.92 -14.34
N ALA A 133 0.49 -0.86 -13.05
CA ALA A 133 0.02 -2.02 -12.29
C ALA A 133 -1.50 -2.24 -12.41
N ARG A 134 -2.28 -1.17 -12.63
CA ARG A 134 -3.75 -1.19 -12.73
C ARG A 134 -4.33 -2.25 -13.67
N PRO A 135 -3.76 -2.52 -14.87
CA PRO A 135 -4.29 -3.54 -15.76
C PRO A 135 -4.23 -4.97 -15.21
N PHE A 136 -3.42 -5.21 -14.17
CA PHE A 136 -3.16 -6.55 -13.61
C PHE A 136 -3.96 -6.84 -12.34
N VAL A 137 -4.90 -5.95 -11.98
CA VAL A 137 -5.77 -6.09 -10.82
C VAL A 137 -7.21 -5.77 -11.21
N PRO A 138 -8.23 -6.36 -10.55
CA PRO A 138 -9.62 -6.11 -10.90
C PRO A 138 -10.00 -4.63 -10.87
N ALA A 139 -10.90 -4.22 -11.77
CA ALA A 139 -11.26 -2.82 -11.98
C ALA A 139 -11.76 -2.12 -10.69
N SER A 140 -12.52 -2.84 -9.86
CA SER A 140 -13.06 -2.34 -8.60
C SER A 140 -12.15 -2.53 -7.39
N VAL A 141 -10.97 -3.15 -7.55
CA VAL A 141 -10.07 -3.51 -6.45
C VAL A 141 -8.88 -2.57 -6.39
N ALA A 142 -8.61 -2.02 -5.21
CA ALA A 142 -7.35 -1.37 -4.85
C ALA A 142 -6.73 -2.09 -3.65
N SER A 143 -5.59 -1.60 -3.16
CA SER A 143 -4.92 -2.20 -2.00
C SER A 143 -5.01 -1.31 -0.77
N PHE A 144 -5.08 -1.94 0.40
CA PHE A 144 -4.77 -1.33 1.69
C PHE A 144 -3.68 -2.17 2.34
N ALA A 145 -2.55 -1.57 2.67
CA ALA A 145 -1.44 -2.26 3.33
C ALA A 145 -1.09 -1.55 4.62
N THR A 146 -0.90 -2.30 5.69
CA THR A 146 -0.66 -1.75 7.02
C THR A 146 0.45 -2.53 7.75
N PRO A 147 1.35 -1.85 8.48
CA PRO A 147 2.32 -2.53 9.32
C PRO A 147 1.62 -3.40 10.36
N MET A 148 2.16 -4.59 10.66
CA MET A 148 1.54 -5.50 11.63
C MET A 148 1.39 -4.88 13.02
N VAL A 149 2.33 -4.02 13.43
CA VAL A 149 2.25 -3.26 14.69
C VAL A 149 0.99 -2.38 14.78
N LYS A 150 0.57 -1.75 13.67
CA LYS A 150 -0.68 -0.97 13.61
C LYS A 150 -1.89 -1.86 13.47
N PHE A 151 -1.79 -2.92 12.66
CA PHE A 151 -2.90 -3.86 12.46
C PHE A 151 -3.38 -4.48 13.78
N ARG A 152 -2.45 -4.85 14.68
CA ARG A 152 -2.79 -5.36 16.02
C ARG A 152 -3.66 -4.37 16.81
N ARG A 153 -3.34 -3.07 16.76
CA ARG A 153 -4.16 -2.00 17.38
C ARG A 153 -5.53 -1.90 16.72
N MET A 154 -5.57 -1.89 15.37
CA MET A 154 -6.83 -1.88 14.63
C MET A 154 -7.75 -3.04 15.04
N VAL A 155 -7.21 -4.25 15.17
CA VAL A 155 -7.96 -5.44 15.60
C VAL A 155 -8.45 -5.31 17.05
N ALA A 156 -7.60 -4.84 17.97
CA ALA A 156 -7.98 -4.63 19.37
C ALA A 156 -9.14 -3.65 19.53
N ASN A 157 -9.24 -2.66 18.64
CA ASN A 157 -10.29 -1.64 18.69
C ASN A 157 -11.60 -2.08 18.00
N MET A 158 -11.66 -3.23 17.34
CA MET A 158 -12.80 -3.60 16.49
C MET A 158 -14.13 -3.60 17.25
N GLU A 159 -14.15 -4.19 18.45
CA GLU A 159 -15.37 -4.40 19.25
C GLU A 159 -15.92 -3.13 19.89
N GLU A 160 -15.14 -2.05 19.94
CA GLU A 160 -15.55 -0.73 20.45
C GLU A 160 -15.68 0.35 19.37
N SER A 161 -15.35 0.00 18.13
CA SER A 161 -15.31 0.94 17.01
C SER A 161 -16.65 1.13 16.30
N PHE A 162 -16.65 1.97 15.26
CA PHE A 162 -17.78 2.16 14.35
C PHE A 162 -18.28 0.84 13.71
N LEU A 163 -17.49 -0.22 13.69
CA LEU A 163 -17.85 -1.53 13.13
C LEU A 163 -19.08 -2.16 13.81
N ILE A 164 -19.37 -1.84 15.06
CA ILE A 164 -20.56 -2.33 15.77
C ILE A 164 -21.77 -1.37 15.66
N THR A 165 -21.66 -0.32 14.86
CA THR A 165 -22.69 0.74 14.77
C THR A 165 -23.59 0.59 13.54
N ALA A 166 -24.74 1.26 13.58
CA ALA A 166 -25.68 1.34 12.46
C ALA A 166 -25.07 1.96 11.18
N SER A 167 -24.02 2.78 11.32
CA SER A 167 -23.32 3.37 10.17
C SER A 167 -22.58 2.30 9.37
N TRP A 168 -21.85 1.40 10.04
CA TRP A 168 -21.17 0.30 9.36
C TRP A 168 -22.14 -0.74 8.79
N ALA A 169 -23.24 -1.03 9.51
CA ALA A 169 -24.27 -1.95 9.02
C ALA A 169 -24.88 -1.53 7.66
N LYS A 170 -24.91 -0.23 7.34
CA LYS A 170 -25.32 0.26 6.01
C LYS A 170 -24.28 -0.08 4.93
N VAL A 171 -23.00 -0.01 5.25
CA VAL A 171 -21.90 -0.34 4.32
C VAL A 171 -21.81 -1.86 4.13
N GLN A 172 -21.97 -2.66 5.18
CA GLN A 172 -22.00 -4.13 5.10
C GLN A 172 -23.07 -4.63 4.11
N ARG A 173 -24.28 -4.05 4.16
CA ARG A 173 -25.34 -4.37 3.18
C ARG A 173 -24.93 -4.09 1.73
N ARG A 174 -24.13 -3.04 1.49
CA ARG A 174 -23.59 -2.77 0.14
C ARG A 174 -22.57 -3.83 -0.27
N ILE A 175 -21.69 -4.24 0.64
CA ILE A 175 -20.70 -5.30 0.40
C ILE A 175 -21.38 -6.63 0.07
N GLU A 176 -22.38 -7.04 0.85
CA GLU A 176 -23.16 -8.27 0.63
C GLU A 176 -23.87 -8.25 -0.73
N SER A 177 -24.49 -7.12 -1.09
CA SER A 177 -25.19 -6.97 -2.36
C SER A 177 -24.27 -7.09 -3.59
N GLN A 178 -22.97 -6.80 -3.45
CA GLN A 178 -21.96 -6.91 -4.50
C GLN A 178 -21.40 -8.33 -4.66
N GLN A 179 -21.52 -9.18 -3.63
CA GLN A 179 -21.04 -10.58 -3.66
C GLN A 179 -22.06 -11.55 -4.25
N GLY A 180 -23.34 -11.15 -4.32
CA GLY A 180 -24.41 -11.93 -4.94
C GLY A 180 -24.61 -11.68 -6.44
N GLN A 181 -23.76 -10.87 -7.06
CA GLN A 181 -23.70 -10.61 -8.52
C GLN A 181 -22.48 -11.28 -9.13
#